data_AF-A0AAD9LS10-F1
#
_entry.id   AF-A0AAD9LS10-F1
#
_cell.length_a   1.000
_cell.length_b   1.000
_cell.length_c   1.000
_cell.angle_alpha   90.00
_cell.angle_beta   90.00
_cell.angle_gamma   90.00
#
_symmetry.space_group_name_H-M   'P 1'
#
loop_
_entity.id
_entity.type
_entity.pdbx_description
1 polymer ?
#
loop_
_entity_poly.entity_id
_entity_poly.type
_entity_poly.pdbx_seq_one_letter_code
_entity_poly.pdbx_strand_id
1 'polypeptide(L)'
;MDWQAEYAKVVALDDEGEASTSITSKPQAIKTPANNVLAFLDLLLAQEGGEWWTKLRRRANRALVTKKNVSKSTKSDGQDVLLDESDKKKLKAMKKRLAAIAGDLIVKLPELNASVSTNKSTKVRVLQLQLLCRMLRYGVLVKKHKEQRKQLKKEIRGLLDRVALLLDAENPPSLADEDERSPFQEFLQPQLTTRLQLLLPELVKFLLRAYELDDEEETKGAEENDTLNALLPTVRLLVAFC
;
A
#
# COMPACT_ATOMS: atom_id res chain seq x y z
N MET A 1 -24.29 -2.73 0.18
CA MET A 1 -23.31 -3.26 -0.79
C MET A 1 -22.65 -4.46 -0.15
N ASP A 2 -22.53 -5.57 -0.86
CA ASP A 2 -21.86 -6.76 -0.33
C ASP A 2 -20.36 -6.68 -0.64
N TRP A 3 -19.58 -6.27 0.36
CA TRP A 3 -18.13 -6.14 0.23
C TRP A 3 -17.40 -7.48 0.16
N GLN A 4 -18.00 -8.55 0.69
CA GLN A 4 -17.43 -9.90 0.60
C GLN A 4 -17.53 -10.42 -0.83
N ALA A 5 -18.67 -10.18 -1.50
CA ALA A 5 -18.83 -10.51 -2.91
C ALA A 5 -17.86 -9.73 -3.81
N GLU A 6 -17.70 -8.41 -3.59
CA GLU A 6 -16.73 -7.61 -4.36
C GLU A 6 -15.28 -8.03 -4.11
N TYR A 7 -14.94 -8.36 -2.86
CA TYR A 7 -13.63 -8.91 -2.51
C TYR A 7 -13.38 -10.24 -3.24
N ALA A 8 -14.35 -11.15 -3.19
CA ALA A 8 -14.27 -12.46 -3.85
C ALA A 8 -14.12 -12.32 -5.37
N LYS A 9 -14.80 -11.36 -6.01
CA LYS A 9 -14.61 -11.07 -7.44
C LYS A 9 -13.15 -10.72 -7.76
N VAL A 10 -12.53 -9.84 -6.97
CA VAL A 10 -11.13 -9.44 -7.19
C VAL A 10 -10.17 -10.62 -7.00
N VAL A 11 -10.45 -11.50 -6.04
CA VAL A 11 -9.68 -12.73 -5.81
C VAL A 11 -9.85 -13.73 -6.96
N ALA A 12 -11.08 -13.91 -7.45
CA ALA A 12 -11.44 -14.91 -8.46
C ALA A 12 -11.18 -14.47 -9.90
N LEU A 13 -10.65 -13.26 -10.14
CA LEU A 13 -10.20 -12.89 -11.49
C LEU A 13 -9.13 -13.89 -11.92
N ASP A 14 -9.29 -14.54 -13.06
CA ASP A 14 -8.19 -15.25 -13.70
C ASP A 14 -7.46 -14.26 -14.60
N ASP A 15 -6.12 -14.33 -14.60
CA ASP A 15 -5.35 -13.66 -15.64
C ASP A 15 -5.54 -14.51 -16.90
N GLU A 16 -6.57 -14.21 -17.70
CA GLU A 16 -6.70 -14.78 -19.04
C GLU A 16 -5.53 -14.29 -19.91
N GLY A 17 -4.40 -14.99 -19.78
CA GLY A 17 -3.15 -14.71 -20.48
C GLY A 17 -2.39 -15.97 -20.92
N GLU A 18 -2.93 -17.17 -20.70
CA GLU A 18 -2.38 -18.42 -21.22
C GLU A 18 -3.46 -19.24 -21.93
N ALA A 19 -3.83 -18.81 -23.14
CA ALA A 19 -4.18 -19.66 -24.29
C ALA A 19 -5.06 -18.87 -25.27
N SER A 20 -4.43 -18.16 -26.21
CA SER A 20 -4.80 -18.19 -27.64
C SER A 20 -3.88 -17.28 -28.43
N THR A 21 -3.10 -17.91 -29.30
CA THR A 21 -2.37 -17.35 -30.43
C THR A 21 -3.19 -16.31 -31.20
N SER A 22 -2.70 -15.08 -31.29
CA SER A 22 -2.75 -14.28 -32.52
C SER A 22 -1.86 -13.05 -32.40
N ILE A 23 -0.83 -13.04 -33.24
CA ILE A 23 0.02 -11.91 -33.57
C ILE A 23 -0.86 -10.71 -33.95
N THR A 24 -0.74 -9.57 -33.27
CA THR A 24 -0.68 -8.21 -33.85
C THR A 24 -0.36 -7.22 -32.72
N SER A 25 0.77 -6.53 -32.91
CA SER A 25 1.34 -5.47 -32.08
C SER A 25 0.38 -4.31 -31.78
N LYS A 26 -0.02 -4.19 -30.51
CA LYS A 26 -0.28 -2.92 -29.80
C LYS A 26 0.21 -3.10 -28.35
N PRO A 27 0.84 -2.11 -27.71
CA PRO A 27 1.16 -2.20 -26.29
C PRO A 27 -0.16 -2.13 -25.51
N GLN A 28 -0.77 -3.28 -25.26
CA GLN A 28 -1.83 -3.39 -24.27
C GLN A 28 -1.16 -3.14 -22.92
N ALA A 29 -1.57 -2.05 -22.26
CA ALA A 29 -1.26 -1.82 -20.87
C ALA A 29 -1.58 -3.10 -20.10
N ILE A 30 -0.54 -3.77 -19.61
CA ILE A 30 -0.65 -5.00 -18.84
C ILE A 30 -1.62 -4.70 -17.70
N LYS A 31 -2.75 -5.41 -17.67
CA LYS A 31 -3.72 -5.30 -16.57
C LYS A 31 -3.10 -5.98 -15.36
N THR A 32 -2.17 -5.30 -14.69
CA THR A 32 -1.45 -5.85 -13.55
C THR A 32 -2.44 -6.18 -12.41
N PRO A 33 -2.17 -7.23 -11.62
CA PRO A 33 -3.00 -7.61 -10.47
C PRO A 33 -3.24 -6.44 -9.50
N ALA A 34 -2.26 -5.53 -9.38
CA ALA A 34 -2.37 -4.28 -8.64
C ALA A 34 -3.53 -3.38 -9.11
N ASN A 35 -3.79 -3.29 -10.41
CA ASN A 35 -4.84 -2.42 -10.95
C ASN A 35 -6.24 -2.81 -10.45
N ASN A 36 -6.53 -4.10 -10.35
CA ASN A 36 -7.83 -4.60 -9.87
C ASN A 36 -8.01 -4.37 -8.37
N VAL A 37 -6.93 -4.56 -7.59
CA VAL A 37 -6.93 -4.28 -6.14
C VAL A 37 -7.09 -2.78 -5.86
N LEU A 38 -6.48 -1.93 -6.68
CA LEU A 38 -6.63 -0.48 -6.56
C LEU A 38 -8.01 0.01 -7.02
N ALA A 39 -8.60 -0.62 -8.03
CA ALA A 39 -9.98 -0.36 -8.44
C ALA A 39 -10.97 -0.69 -7.31
N PHE A 40 -10.75 -1.81 -6.59
CA PHE A 40 -11.51 -2.14 -5.38
C PHE A 40 -11.36 -1.07 -4.30
N LEU A 41 -10.14 -0.59 -4.04
CA LEU A 41 -9.92 0.50 -3.08
C LEU A 41 -10.62 1.80 -3.52
N ASP A 42 -10.53 2.17 -4.80
CA ASP A 42 -11.19 3.36 -5.33
C ASP A 42 -12.72 3.26 -5.20
N LEU A 43 -13.30 2.08 -5.48
CA LEU A 43 -14.73 1.79 -5.31
C LEU A 43 -15.14 1.93 -3.84
N LEU A 44 -14.38 1.31 -2.94
CA LEU A 44 -14.62 1.35 -1.50
C LEU A 44 -14.58 2.79 -0.96
N LEU A 45 -13.57 3.56 -1.36
CA LEU A 45 -13.42 4.96 -0.97
C LEU A 45 -14.54 5.85 -1.53
N ALA A 46 -14.96 5.62 -2.78
CA ALA A 46 -16.05 6.37 -3.39
C ALA A 46 -17.40 6.07 -2.74
N GLN A 47 -17.68 4.79 -2.46
CA GLN A 47 -18.95 4.37 -1.86
C GLN A 47 -19.07 4.82 -0.40
N GLU A 48 -18.04 4.60 0.41
CA GLU A 48 -18.08 4.93 1.85
C GLU A 48 -17.85 6.40 2.14
N GLY A 49 -17.13 7.09 1.25
CA GLY A 49 -16.86 8.52 1.34
C GLY A 49 -17.92 9.40 0.65
N GLY A 50 -18.66 8.84 -0.31
CA GLY A 50 -19.65 9.54 -1.11
C GLY A 50 -19.09 10.73 -1.89
N GLU A 51 -19.98 11.63 -2.32
CA GLU A 51 -19.59 12.82 -3.08
C GLU A 51 -18.60 13.72 -2.33
N TRP A 52 -18.71 13.77 -1.00
CA TRP A 52 -17.83 14.58 -0.16
C TRP A 52 -16.37 14.15 -0.33
N TRP A 53 -16.10 12.85 -0.26
CA TRP A 53 -14.74 12.33 -0.44
C TRP A 53 -14.22 12.59 -1.85
N THR A 54 -15.05 12.43 -2.87
CA THR A 54 -14.67 12.73 -4.25
C THR A 54 -14.30 14.21 -4.42
N LYS A 55 -15.10 15.12 -3.84
CA LYS A 55 -14.83 16.57 -3.86
C LYS A 55 -13.52 16.91 -3.12
N LEU A 56 -13.30 16.30 -1.96
CA LEU A 56 -12.08 16.47 -1.16
C LEU A 56 -10.83 15.99 -1.91
N ARG A 57 -10.87 14.78 -2.48
CA ARG A 57 -9.77 14.22 -3.28
C ARG A 57 -9.46 15.08 -4.50
N ARG A 58 -10.47 15.60 -5.20
CA ARG A 58 -10.27 16.56 -6.31
C ARG A 58 -9.62 17.87 -5.85
N ARG A 59 -9.97 18.38 -4.68
CA ARG A 59 -9.34 19.59 -4.11
C ARG A 59 -7.85 19.33 -3.78
N ALA A 60 -7.57 18.20 -3.14
CA ALA A 60 -6.20 17.80 -2.81
C ALA A 60 -5.33 17.60 -4.07
N ASN A 61 -5.85 16.92 -5.09
CA ASN A 61 -5.13 16.69 -6.34
C ASN A 61 -4.88 18.00 -7.11
N ARG A 62 -5.85 18.93 -7.12
CA ARG A 62 -5.63 20.26 -7.74
C ARG A 62 -4.52 21.03 -7.03
N ALA A 63 -4.49 21.03 -5.70
CA ALA A 63 -3.41 21.66 -4.95
C ALA A 63 -2.03 21.06 -5.26
N LEU A 64 -1.96 19.74 -5.48
CA LEU A 64 -0.72 19.06 -5.87
C LEU A 64 -0.25 19.44 -7.28
N VAL A 65 -1.16 19.50 -8.25
CA VAL A 65 -0.85 19.88 -9.65
C VAL A 65 -0.40 21.34 -9.73
N THR A 66 -1.07 22.24 -9.01
CA THR A 66 -0.66 23.65 -8.96
C THR A 66 0.73 23.79 -8.35
N LYS A 67 1.09 23.00 -7.32
CA LYS A 67 2.45 22.98 -6.77
C LYS A 67 3.47 22.42 -7.76
N LYS A 68 3.23 21.28 -8.40
CA LYS A 68 4.18 20.69 -9.37
C LYS A 68 4.53 21.64 -10.54
N ASN A 69 3.60 22.49 -10.95
CA ASN A 69 3.84 23.50 -11.99
C ASN A 69 4.56 24.77 -11.47
N VAL A 70 4.53 25.02 -10.16
CA VAL A 70 5.20 26.17 -9.51
C VAL A 70 6.56 25.77 -8.93
N SER A 71 6.76 24.50 -8.55
CA SER A 71 7.94 23.98 -7.84
C SER A 71 9.23 23.82 -8.66
N LYS A 72 9.40 24.51 -9.80
CA LYS A 72 10.75 24.86 -10.26
C LYS A 72 11.32 26.06 -9.48
N SER A 73 10.50 26.73 -8.67
CA SER A 73 10.93 27.69 -7.65
C SER A 73 10.07 27.56 -6.40
N THR A 74 10.66 27.82 -5.23
CA THR A 74 10.01 27.90 -3.91
C THR A 74 9.59 26.58 -3.24
N LYS A 75 10.46 26.17 -2.30
CA LYS A 75 10.18 25.33 -1.13
C LYS A 75 8.94 25.86 -0.39
N SER A 76 7.99 25.00 -0.02
CA SER A 76 7.07 25.33 1.09
C SER A 76 6.48 24.08 1.74
N ASP A 77 6.58 24.11 3.07
CA ASP A 77 5.92 23.33 4.10
C ASP A 77 4.63 22.59 3.72
N GLY A 78 4.52 21.41 4.33
CA GLY A 78 3.28 20.93 4.93
C GLY A 78 2.11 20.79 3.97
N GLN A 79 1.98 19.60 3.39
CA GLN A 79 0.77 19.16 2.71
C GLN A 79 -0.38 18.94 3.71
N ASP A 80 -0.86 20.02 4.33
CA ASP A 80 -2.11 20.01 5.08
C ASP A 80 -3.20 20.57 4.19
N VAL A 81 -3.97 19.68 3.57
CA VAL A 81 -5.33 20.04 3.15
C VAL A 81 -6.03 20.43 4.44
N LEU A 82 -6.20 21.74 4.64
CA LEU A 82 -6.77 22.30 5.86
C LEU A 82 -8.24 21.86 5.93
N LEU A 83 -8.48 20.77 6.68
CA LEU A 83 -9.79 20.22 6.92
C LEU A 83 -10.49 21.05 7.99
N ASP A 84 -11.71 21.49 7.70
CA ASP A 84 -12.56 22.09 8.71
C ASP A 84 -13.05 21.03 9.73
N GLU A 85 -13.68 21.47 10.82
CA GLU A 85 -14.18 20.56 11.86
C GLU A 85 -15.28 19.61 11.36
N SER A 86 -16.03 20.00 10.33
CA SER A 86 -17.06 19.15 9.69
C SER A 86 -16.41 18.04 8.88
N ASP A 87 -15.38 18.37 8.11
CA ASP A 87 -14.57 17.46 7.31
C ASP A 87 -13.82 16.46 8.20
N LYS A 88 -13.26 16.91 9.33
CA LYS A 88 -12.63 16.02 10.32
C LYS A 88 -13.63 15.00 10.88
N LYS A 89 -14.86 15.42 11.19
CA LYS A 89 -15.94 14.52 11.65
C LYS A 89 -16.33 13.52 10.57
N LYS A 90 -16.52 13.96 9.32
CA LYS A 90 -16.81 13.09 8.17
C LYS A 90 -15.70 12.09 7.92
N LEU A 91 -14.44 12.53 7.96
CA LEU A 91 -13.27 11.68 7.79
C LEU A 91 -13.19 10.61 8.89
N LYS A 92 -13.44 10.99 10.15
CA LYS A 92 -13.46 10.04 11.27
C LYS A 92 -14.57 9.01 11.12
N ALA A 93 -15.76 9.44 10.68
CA ALA A 93 -16.89 8.53 10.44
C ALA A 93 -16.59 7.55 9.28
N MET A 94 -16.03 8.06 8.19
CA MET A 94 -15.60 7.25 7.04
C MET A 94 -14.55 6.22 7.45
N LYS A 95 -13.50 6.63 8.18
CA LYS A 95 -12.48 5.71 8.71
C LYS A 95 -13.07 4.58 9.55
N LYS A 96 -14.06 4.88 10.38
CA LYS A 96 -14.77 3.85 11.18
C LYS A 96 -15.50 2.84 10.32
N ARG A 97 -16.23 3.29 9.29
CA ARG A 97 -16.93 2.39 8.36
C ARG A 97 -15.94 1.53 7.57
N LEU A 98 -14.89 2.14 7.02
CA LEU A 98 -13.82 1.43 6.31
C LEU A 98 -13.13 0.39 7.19
N ALA A 99 -12.84 0.72 8.45
CA ALA A 99 -12.24 -0.20 9.39
C ALA A 99 -13.17 -1.36 9.78
N ALA A 100 -14.48 -1.12 9.85
CA ALA A 100 -15.46 -2.18 10.09
C ALA A 100 -15.52 -3.15 8.90
N ILE A 101 -15.68 -2.62 7.68
CA ILE A 101 -15.67 -3.41 6.44
C ILE A 101 -14.36 -4.21 6.31
N ALA A 102 -13.23 -3.56 6.53
CA ALA A 102 -11.94 -4.22 6.51
C ALA A 102 -11.78 -5.27 7.63
N GLY A 103 -12.46 -5.09 8.77
CA GLY A 103 -12.55 -6.09 9.83
C GLY A 103 -13.19 -7.38 9.36
N ASP A 104 -14.27 -7.27 8.59
CA ASP A 104 -15.03 -8.41 8.06
C ASP A 104 -14.32 -9.15 6.91
N LEU A 105 -13.36 -8.49 6.25
CA LEU A 105 -12.60 -9.02 5.11
C LEU A 105 -11.20 -9.55 5.48
N ILE A 106 -10.75 -9.35 6.72
CA ILE A 106 -9.42 -9.80 7.14
C ILE A 106 -9.41 -11.31 7.37
N VAL A 107 -8.46 -11.95 6.70
CA VAL A 107 -8.06 -13.32 6.98
C VAL A 107 -6.85 -13.28 7.92
N LYS A 108 -6.79 -14.17 8.91
CA LYS A 108 -5.66 -14.19 9.84
C LYS A 108 -4.38 -14.59 9.10
N LEU A 109 -3.23 -14.05 9.51
CA LEU A 109 -1.95 -14.33 8.84
C LEU A 109 -1.59 -15.83 8.74
N PRO A 110 -1.84 -16.67 9.76
CA PRO A 110 -1.58 -18.11 9.65
C PRO A 110 -2.44 -18.79 8.59
N GLU A 111 -3.73 -18.41 8.50
CA GLU A 111 -4.68 -18.91 7.50
C GLU A 111 -4.29 -18.41 6.11
N LEU A 112 -3.83 -17.16 6.00
CA LEU A 112 -3.34 -16.55 4.76
C LEU A 112 -2.08 -17.25 4.22
N ASN A 113 -1.26 -17.82 5.09
CA ASN A 113 -0.09 -18.60 4.69
C ASN A 113 -0.46 -20.02 4.25
N ALA A 114 -1.52 -20.58 4.84
CA ALA A 114 -1.99 -21.93 4.55
C ALA A 114 -2.94 -22.00 3.34
N SER A 115 -3.74 -20.96 3.08
CA SER A 115 -4.78 -20.96 2.04
C SER A 115 -4.29 -20.50 0.66
N VAL A 116 -2.98 -20.44 0.45
CA VAL A 116 -2.42 -19.87 -0.76
C VAL A 116 -2.63 -20.81 -1.94
N SER A 117 -3.41 -20.35 -2.91
CA SER A 117 -3.59 -20.95 -4.23
C SER A 117 -2.26 -21.32 -4.90
N THR A 118 -2.27 -22.36 -5.73
CA THR A 118 -1.12 -22.72 -6.58
C THR A 118 -0.75 -21.61 -7.56
N ASN A 119 -1.70 -20.75 -7.94
CA ASN A 119 -1.46 -19.60 -8.81
C ASN A 119 -0.78 -18.43 -8.04
N LYS A 120 0.39 -18.01 -8.54
CA LYS A 120 1.20 -16.92 -7.98
C LYS A 120 0.50 -15.57 -8.06
N SER A 121 -0.20 -15.24 -9.15
CA SER A 121 -0.82 -13.92 -9.33
C SER A 121 -2.02 -13.72 -8.39
N THR A 122 -2.83 -14.76 -8.19
CA THR A 122 -3.91 -14.81 -7.20
C THR A 122 -3.36 -14.59 -5.78
N LYS A 123 -2.21 -15.19 -5.46
CA LYS A 123 -1.51 -14.97 -4.19
C LYS A 123 -1.11 -13.50 -4.00
N VAL A 124 -0.54 -12.85 -5.03
CA VAL A 124 -0.18 -11.43 -4.95
C VAL A 124 -1.42 -10.58 -4.67
N ARG A 125 -2.52 -10.81 -5.40
CA ARG A 125 -3.77 -10.06 -5.22
C ARG A 125 -4.36 -10.23 -3.82
N VAL A 126 -4.42 -11.46 -3.32
CA VAL A 126 -4.91 -11.75 -1.96
C VAL A 126 -4.05 -11.03 -0.92
N LEU A 127 -2.72 -11.05 -1.07
CA LEU A 127 -1.81 -10.34 -0.17
C LEU A 127 -1.98 -8.82 -0.23
N GLN A 128 -2.11 -8.24 -1.43
CA GLN A 128 -2.37 -6.81 -1.60
C GLN A 128 -3.71 -6.40 -0.99
N LEU A 129 -4.78 -7.19 -1.17
CA LEU A 129 -6.07 -6.94 -0.54
C LEU A 129 -6.00 -7.03 1.00
N GLN A 130 -5.28 -8.01 1.53
CA GLN A 130 -5.09 -8.19 2.97
C GLN A 130 -4.23 -7.08 3.59
N LEU A 131 -3.26 -6.55 2.84
CA LEU A 131 -2.51 -5.35 3.18
C LEU A 131 -3.47 -4.16 3.29
N LEU A 132 -4.29 -3.91 2.26
CA LEU A 132 -5.26 -2.81 2.26
C LEU A 132 -6.20 -2.86 3.47
N CYS A 133 -6.77 -4.03 3.76
CA CYS A 133 -7.69 -4.18 4.89
C CYS A 133 -7.01 -3.83 6.23
N ARG A 134 -5.76 -4.25 6.43
CA ARG A 134 -4.99 -3.90 7.64
C ARG A 134 -4.67 -2.41 7.72
N MET A 135 -4.33 -1.77 6.60
CA MET A 135 -4.13 -0.32 6.55
C MET A 135 -5.41 0.45 6.91
N LEU A 136 -6.57 0.01 6.40
CA LEU A 136 -7.87 0.62 6.75
C LEU A 136 -8.20 0.47 8.23
N ARG A 137 -7.95 -0.71 8.84
CA ARG A 137 -8.10 -0.90 10.29
C ARG A 137 -7.14 -0.06 11.11
N TYR A 138 -5.92 0.16 10.63
CA TYR A 138 -4.97 1.05 11.29
C TYR A 138 -5.53 2.48 11.41
N GLY A 139 -6.34 2.92 10.45
CA GLY A 139 -6.90 4.27 10.41
C GLY A 139 -7.77 4.69 11.58
N VAL A 140 -8.29 3.75 12.37
CA VAL A 140 -9.08 4.04 13.58
C VAL A 140 -8.28 3.91 14.87
N LEU A 141 -7.04 3.41 14.81
CA LEU A 141 -6.21 3.22 15.99
C LEU A 141 -5.61 4.56 16.44
N VAL A 142 -6.16 5.09 17.53
CA VAL A 142 -5.65 6.29 18.19
C VAL A 142 -4.48 5.96 19.12
N LYS A 143 -3.75 7.00 19.59
CA LYS A 143 -2.60 6.85 20.52
C LYS A 143 -2.92 6.01 21.77
N LYS A 144 -4.18 5.96 22.21
CA LYS A 144 -4.66 5.12 23.33
C LYS A 144 -4.46 3.62 23.07
N HIS A 145 -4.48 3.18 21.82
CA HIS A 145 -4.26 1.80 21.40
C HIS A 145 -2.82 1.59 20.88
N LYS A 146 -1.82 2.13 21.59
CA LYS A 146 -0.41 2.17 21.15
C LYS A 146 0.13 0.78 20.77
N GLU A 147 -0.16 -0.24 21.59
CA GLU A 147 0.37 -1.58 21.36
C GLU A 147 -0.25 -2.26 20.13
N GLN A 148 -1.58 -2.22 20.01
CA GLN A 148 -2.28 -2.71 18.82
C GLN A 148 -1.83 -1.97 17.56
N ARG A 149 -1.58 -0.67 17.68
CA ARG A 149 -1.09 0.16 16.58
C ARG A 149 0.32 -0.21 16.16
N LYS A 150 1.23 -0.49 17.11
CA LYS A 150 2.59 -1.00 16.85
C LYS A 150 2.54 -2.36 16.17
N GLN A 151 1.74 -3.28 16.70
CA GLN A 151 1.59 -4.62 16.16
C GLN A 151 1.07 -4.59 14.72
N LEU A 152 -0.02 -3.85 14.47
CA LEU A 152 -0.59 -3.72 13.14
C LEU A 152 0.37 -3.04 12.15
N LYS A 153 1.18 -2.08 12.63
CA LYS A 153 2.24 -1.44 11.83
C LYS A 153 3.31 -2.44 11.40
N LYS A 154 3.73 -3.35 12.30
CA LYS A 154 4.67 -4.45 11.96
C LYS A 154 4.05 -5.42 10.96
N GLU A 155 2.78 -5.78 11.14
CA GLU A 155 2.07 -6.66 10.20
C GLU A 155 1.92 -6.06 8.80
N ILE A 156 1.59 -4.76 8.72
CA ILE A 156 1.52 -4.02 7.46
C ILE A 156 2.87 -4.03 6.76
N ARG A 157 3.96 -3.75 7.49
CA ARG A 157 5.33 -3.79 6.93
C ARG A 157 5.68 -5.19 6.43
N GLY A 158 5.51 -6.22 7.25
CA GLY A 158 5.85 -7.59 6.86
C GLY A 158 5.03 -8.12 5.67
N LEU A 159 3.76 -7.72 5.55
CA LEU A 159 2.96 -8.02 4.35
C LEU A 159 3.45 -7.26 3.13
N LEU A 160 3.83 -5.99 3.30
CA LEU A 160 4.33 -5.16 2.24
C LEU A 160 5.69 -5.65 1.72
N ASP A 161 6.59 -6.09 2.60
CA ASP A 161 7.86 -6.76 2.23
C ASP A 161 7.61 -7.98 1.33
N ARG A 162 6.57 -8.76 1.66
CA ARG A 162 6.20 -9.94 0.87
C ARG A 162 5.55 -9.57 -0.46
N VAL A 163 4.73 -8.52 -0.49
CA VAL A 163 4.15 -7.99 -1.73
C VAL A 163 5.27 -7.46 -2.63
N ALA A 164 6.26 -6.76 -2.08
CA ALA A 164 7.43 -6.28 -2.81
C ALA A 164 8.16 -7.45 -3.47
N LEU A 165 8.52 -8.46 -2.67
CA LEU A 165 9.22 -9.65 -3.16
C LEU A 165 8.47 -10.35 -4.30
N LEU A 166 7.14 -10.47 -4.20
CA LEU A 166 6.35 -11.16 -5.21
C LEU A 166 6.13 -10.32 -6.47
N LEU A 167 5.94 -9.00 -6.34
CA LEU A 167 5.79 -8.08 -7.47
C LEU A 167 7.08 -7.99 -8.28
N ASP A 168 8.22 -7.84 -7.61
CA ASP A 168 9.52 -7.76 -8.28
C ASP A 168 9.94 -9.12 -8.86
N ALA A 169 9.50 -10.24 -8.28
CA ALA A 169 9.71 -11.56 -8.87
C ALA A 169 8.85 -11.81 -10.12
N GLU A 170 7.70 -11.14 -10.24
CA GLU A 170 6.79 -11.28 -11.38
C GLU A 170 7.22 -10.40 -12.56
N ASN A 171 7.75 -9.20 -12.28
CA ASN A 171 8.32 -8.30 -13.29
C ASN A 171 9.63 -7.70 -12.77
N PRO A 172 10.76 -8.41 -12.85
CA PRO A 172 12.02 -7.86 -12.39
C PRO A 172 12.39 -6.65 -13.26
N PRO A 173 12.84 -5.53 -12.65
CA PRO A 173 13.34 -4.41 -13.42
C PRO A 173 14.50 -4.88 -14.30
N SER A 174 14.53 -4.41 -15.54
CA SER A 174 15.60 -4.68 -16.48
C SER A 174 16.89 -4.09 -15.95
N LEU A 175 17.98 -4.87 -16.02
CA LEU A 175 19.33 -4.38 -15.71
C LEU A 175 19.85 -3.37 -16.76
N ALA A 176 19.11 -3.15 -17.84
CA ALA A 176 19.53 -2.31 -18.95
C ALA A 176 19.20 -0.82 -18.75
N ASP A 177 18.18 -0.51 -17.93
CA ASP A 177 17.69 0.85 -17.74
C ASP A 177 17.75 1.21 -16.26
N GLU A 178 18.76 2.00 -15.87
CA GLU A 178 18.94 2.42 -14.46
C GLU A 178 17.80 3.33 -13.95
N ASP A 179 16.98 3.88 -14.87
CA ASP A 179 15.80 4.69 -14.56
C ASP A 179 14.51 3.86 -14.43
N GLU A 180 14.54 2.54 -14.66
CA GLU A 180 13.35 1.69 -14.55
C GLU A 180 12.94 1.51 -13.09
N ARG A 181 11.74 2.02 -12.75
CA ARG A 181 11.18 1.89 -11.41
C ARG A 181 10.71 0.46 -11.18
N SER A 182 11.06 -0.10 -10.02
CA SER A 182 10.54 -1.40 -9.62
C SER A 182 9.00 -1.38 -9.57
N PRO A 183 8.31 -2.46 -9.98
CA PRO A 183 6.85 -2.57 -9.87
C PRO A 183 6.33 -2.32 -8.45
N PHE A 184 7.11 -2.69 -7.43
CA PHE A 184 6.80 -2.37 -6.05
C PHE A 184 6.83 -0.87 -5.77
N GLN A 185 7.83 -0.14 -6.28
CA GLN A 185 7.92 1.31 -6.12
C GLN A 185 6.74 2.01 -6.80
N GLU A 186 6.33 1.57 -8.00
CA GLU A 186 5.13 2.08 -8.66
C GLU A 186 3.84 1.79 -7.88
N PHE A 187 3.74 0.60 -7.29
CA PHE A 187 2.61 0.25 -6.45
C PHE A 187 2.54 1.12 -5.18
N LEU A 188 3.65 1.31 -4.48
CA LEU A 188 3.67 2.03 -3.21
C LEU A 188 3.58 3.55 -3.38
N GLN A 189 4.42 4.12 -4.26
CA GLN A 189 4.59 5.57 -4.36
C GLN A 189 3.47 6.22 -5.19
N PRO A 190 3.34 6.08 -6.51
CA PRO A 190 2.26 6.77 -7.23
C PRO A 190 0.87 6.17 -6.99
N GLN A 191 0.74 4.86 -6.77
CA GLN A 191 -0.58 4.22 -6.71
C GLN A 191 -1.19 4.24 -5.30
N LEU A 192 -0.49 3.71 -4.29
CA LEU A 192 -1.03 3.57 -2.94
C LEU A 192 -1.02 4.89 -2.16
N THR A 193 0.07 5.65 -2.21
CA THR A 193 0.19 6.97 -1.55
C THR A 193 -0.89 7.92 -2.01
N THR A 194 -1.14 8.03 -3.32
CA THR A 194 -2.17 8.94 -3.87
C THR A 194 -3.56 8.67 -3.31
N ARG A 195 -3.87 7.40 -2.98
CA ARG A 195 -5.17 7.00 -2.44
C ARG A 195 -5.26 7.13 -0.92
N LEU A 196 -4.16 6.83 -0.24
CA LEU A 196 -4.15 6.70 1.22
C LEU A 196 -3.55 7.89 1.95
N GLN A 197 -2.81 8.80 1.31
CA GLN A 197 -2.14 9.92 1.99
C GLN A 197 -3.14 10.82 2.76
N LEU A 198 -4.31 11.09 2.18
CA LEU A 198 -5.36 11.86 2.84
C LEU A 198 -6.04 11.09 3.98
N LEU A 199 -6.10 9.76 3.87
CA LEU A 199 -6.76 8.91 4.84
C LEU A 199 -5.83 8.58 6.01
N LEU A 200 -4.58 8.22 5.75
CA LEU A 200 -3.62 7.63 6.67
C LEU A 200 -2.23 8.29 6.54
N PRO A 201 -2.13 9.63 6.66
CA PRO A 201 -0.89 10.35 6.34
C PRO A 201 0.31 9.85 7.15
N GLU A 202 0.13 9.59 8.45
CA GLU A 202 1.20 9.09 9.32
C GLU A 202 1.68 7.69 8.93
N LEU A 203 0.79 6.82 8.45
CA LEU A 203 1.17 5.48 8.02
C LEU A 203 1.92 5.54 6.69
N VAL A 204 1.40 6.29 5.73
CA VAL A 204 2.01 6.41 4.40
C VAL A 204 3.41 7.01 4.50
N LYS A 205 3.59 8.10 5.26
CA LYS A 205 4.93 8.67 5.56
C LYS A 205 5.87 7.63 6.16
N PHE A 206 5.39 6.83 7.12
CA PHE A 206 6.21 5.76 7.70
C PHE A 206 6.64 4.73 6.65
N LEU A 207 5.72 4.30 5.77
CA LEU A 207 6.03 3.31 4.74
C LEU A 207 7.02 3.88 3.72
N LEU A 208 6.80 5.09 3.20
CA LEU A 208 7.73 5.73 2.27
C LEU A 208 9.15 5.82 2.84
N ARG A 209 9.29 6.23 4.10
CA ARG A 209 10.59 6.24 4.79
C ARG A 209 11.19 4.85 4.99
N ALA A 210 10.37 3.85 5.31
CA ALA A 210 10.85 2.49 5.56
C ALA A 210 11.41 1.80 4.31
N TYR A 211 11.05 2.28 3.12
CA TYR A 211 11.56 1.81 1.83
C TYR A 211 12.41 2.87 1.11
N GLU A 212 12.80 3.95 1.80
CA GLU A 212 13.66 5.00 1.25
C GLU A 212 13.08 5.65 -0.03
N LEU A 213 11.75 5.74 -0.13
CA LEU A 213 11.01 6.33 -1.25
C LEU A 213 10.49 7.75 -0.96
N ASP A 214 10.96 8.34 0.14
CA ASP A 214 10.68 9.72 0.52
C ASP A 214 11.84 10.57 -0.03
N ASP A 215 11.56 11.47 -0.99
CA ASP A 215 12.57 12.38 -1.59
C ASP A 215 13.03 13.49 -0.59
N GLU A 216 12.57 13.42 0.67
CA GLU A 216 12.99 14.29 1.76
C GLU A 216 14.37 13.83 2.26
N GLU A 217 15.44 14.40 1.68
CA GLU A 217 16.80 14.35 2.24
C GLU A 217 16.78 14.56 3.77
N GLU A 218 17.57 13.72 4.45
CA GLU A 218 17.76 13.70 5.89
C GLU A 218 17.81 15.10 6.52
N THR A 219 16.74 15.48 7.21
CA THR A 219 16.79 16.55 8.20
C THR A 219 16.48 16.00 9.58
N LYS A 220 17.55 15.44 10.16
CA LYS A 220 17.90 15.38 11.59
C LYS A 220 17.00 14.55 12.53
N GLY A 221 17.56 13.40 12.94
CA GLY A 221 18.17 13.30 14.29
C GLY A 221 17.25 13.01 15.49
N ALA A 222 17.30 11.74 15.90
CA ALA A 222 17.18 11.20 17.26
C ALA A 222 15.80 11.17 17.98
N GLU A 223 15.63 10.03 18.67
CA GLU A 223 14.62 9.60 19.66
C GLU A 223 13.52 8.67 19.10
N GLU A 224 13.47 7.35 19.35
CA GLU A 224 14.08 6.49 20.37
C GLU A 224 14.35 5.08 19.81
N ASN A 225 15.36 4.45 20.42
CA ASN A 225 15.82 3.07 20.25
C ASN A 225 14.70 2.01 20.20
N ASP A 226 14.77 1.14 19.20
CA ASP A 226 14.46 -0.28 19.39
C ASP A 226 15.34 -1.08 18.42
N THR A 227 16.48 -1.49 18.97
CA THR A 227 17.39 -2.50 18.45
C THR A 227 16.63 -3.80 18.19
N LEU A 228 16.34 -4.09 16.93
CA LEU A 228 16.08 -5.46 16.48
C LEU A 228 16.92 -5.75 15.26
N ASN A 229 18.16 -6.14 15.56
CA ASN A 229 18.91 -7.22 14.94
C ASN A 229 18.60 -7.48 13.46
N ALA A 230 19.52 -6.98 12.64
CA ALA A 230 20.05 -7.76 11.53
C ALA A 230 20.31 -9.21 11.99
N LEU A 231 19.44 -10.12 11.59
CA LEU A 231 19.69 -11.56 11.65
C LEU A 231 19.92 -12.04 10.22
N LEU A 232 21.13 -11.79 9.71
CA LEU A 232 21.73 -12.70 8.75
C LEU A 232 22.54 -13.72 9.55
N PRO A 233 22.36 -15.03 9.34
CA PRO A 233 23.06 -16.06 10.10
C PRO A 233 24.54 -16.07 9.72
N THR A 234 25.41 -15.74 10.67
CA THR A 234 26.85 -15.95 10.55
C THR A 234 27.11 -17.45 10.74
N VAL A 235 27.42 -18.15 9.65
CA VAL A 235 27.91 -19.52 9.69
C VAL A 235 29.26 -19.53 10.42
N ARG A 236 29.30 -20.05 11.64
CA ARG A 236 30.56 -20.34 12.34
C ARG A 236 31.01 -21.75 11.99
N LEU A 237 31.93 -21.84 11.04
CA LEU A 237 32.77 -23.02 10.82
C LEU A 237 33.63 -23.24 12.07
N LEU A 238 33.36 -24.32 12.81
CA LEU A 238 34.22 -24.79 13.88
C LEU A 238 35.15 -25.85 13.28
N VAL A 239 36.38 -25.47 12.96
CA VAL A 239 37.46 -26.43 12.68
C VAL A 239 38.05 -26.80 14.04
N ALA A 240 37.76 -28.00 14.51
CA ALA A 240 38.41 -28.59 15.67
C ALA A 240 39.68 -29.31 15.19
N PHE A 241 40.84 -28.83 15.64
CA PHE A 241 42.09 -29.58 15.63
C PHE A 241 42.05 -30.65 16.73
N CYS A 242 42.37 -31.88 16.36
CA CYS A 242 43.00 -32.90 17.22
C CYS A 242 44.15 -33.50 16.41
#